data_AF-A0A9E6CB81-F1
#
_entry.id   AF-A0A9E6CB81-F1
#
_cell.length_a   1.000
_cell.length_b   1.000
_cell.length_c   1.000
_cell.angle_alpha   90.00
_cell.angle_beta   90.00
_cell.angle_gamma   90.00
#
_symmetry.space_group_name_H-M   'P 1'
#
loop_
_entity.id
_entity.type
_entity.pdbx_description
1 polymer ?
#
loop_
_entity_poly.entity_id
_entity_poly.type
_entity_poly.pdbx_seq_one_letter_code
_entity_poly.pdbx_strand_id
1 'polypeptide(L)' 'MKPVSRRELIRRLRSFGFEGPFSGGHHSFMKRGRLKLRIPNPHGKDISVPLLREILRQAGISEDEWEKLSS' A
#
# COMPACT_ATOMS: atom_id res chain seq x y z
N MET A 1 -9.39 10.54 -2.31
CA MET A 1 -9.09 9.10 -2.31
C MET A 1 -9.99 8.33 -3.27
N LYS A 2 -9.40 7.55 -4.18
CA LYS A 2 -10.09 6.69 -5.16
C LYS A 2 -9.55 5.25 -5.03
N PRO A 3 -10.27 4.23 -5.55
CA PRO A 3 -9.69 2.90 -5.67
C PRO A 3 -8.38 2.95 -6.46
N VAL A 4 -7.39 2.15 -6.06
CA VAL A 4 -6.09 2.10 -6.74
C VAL A 4 -5.69 0.68 -7.07
N SER A 5 -5.00 0.51 -8.19
CA SER A 5 -4.43 -0.79 -8.54
C SER A 5 -3.36 -1.18 -7.52
N ARG A 6 -3.13 -2.49 -7.36
CA ARG A 6 -2.02 -3.02 -6.54
C ARG A 6 -0.67 -2.43 -6.94
N ARG A 7 -0.45 -2.22 -8.25
CA ARG A 7 0.78 -1.63 -8.79
C ARG A 7 0.95 -0.19 -8.30
N GLU A 8 -0.11 0.60 -8.32
CA GLU A 8 -0.09 1.98 -7.86
C GLU A 8 0.11 2.07 -6.33
N LEU A 9 -0.53 1.16 -5.57
CA LEU A 9 -0.28 1.04 -4.14
C LEU A 9 1.21 0.83 -3.85
N ILE A 10 1.83 -0.15 -4.50
CA ILE A 10 3.26 -0.46 -4.33
C ILE A 10 4.14 0.73 -4.73
N ARG A 11 3.84 1.37 -5.87
CA ARG A 11 4.61 2.52 -6.38
C ARG A 11 4.62 3.66 -5.36
N ARG A 12 3.45 4.04 -4.82
CA ARG A 12 3.34 5.14 -3.86
C ARG A 12 3.93 4.79 -2.50
N LEU A 13 3.74 3.57 -2.01
CA LEU A 13 4.37 3.11 -0.76
C LEU A 13 5.90 3.21 -0.84
N ARG A 14 6.52 2.96 -2.00
CA ARG A 14 7.96 3.18 -2.19
C ARG A 14 8.37 4.63 -1.97
N SER A 15 7.57 5.60 -2.44
CA SER A 15 7.81 7.03 -2.18
C SER A 15 7.73 7.39 -0.70
N PHE A 16 7.01 6.61 0.12
CA PHE A 16 6.99 6.73 1.58
C PHE A 16 8.11 5.96 2.30
N GLY A 17 9.08 5.43 1.55
CA GLY A 17 10.22 4.68 2.09
C GLY A 17 9.93 3.21 2.39
N PHE A 18 8.88 2.62 1.83
CA PHE A 18 8.65 1.18 1.93
C PHE A 18 9.49 0.40 0.91
N GLU A 19 10.10 -0.68 1.36
CA GLU A 19 10.85 -1.64 0.54
C GLU A 19 9.99 -2.86 0.19
N GLY A 20 10.31 -3.51 -0.94
CA GLY A 20 9.62 -4.70 -1.45
C GLY A 20 8.85 -4.44 -2.76
N PRO A 21 7.77 -5.22 -3.05
CA PRO A 21 7.18 -6.26 -2.20
C PRO A 21 8.07 -7.50 -2.07
N PHE A 22 8.07 -8.10 -0.87
CA PHE A 22 8.65 -9.40 -0.59
C PHE A 22 7.56 -10.47 -0.67
N SER A 23 7.88 -11.62 -1.27
CA SER A 23 6.97 -12.77 -1.34
C SER A 23 6.96 -13.51 -0.01
N GLY A 24 5.82 -13.55 0.67
CA GLY A 24 5.61 -14.34 1.88
C GLY A 24 4.52 -15.38 1.65
N GLY A 25 4.86 -16.57 1.16
CA GLY A 25 3.91 -17.66 0.92
C GLY A 25 2.62 -17.17 0.23
N HIS A 26 1.53 -17.10 1.00
CA HIS A 26 0.20 -16.73 0.52
C HIS A 26 0.02 -15.22 0.22
N HIS A 27 0.80 -14.29 0.79
CA HIS A 27 0.64 -12.84 0.56
C HIS A 27 1.98 -12.12 0.44
N SER A 28 2.05 -11.13 -0.45
CA SER A 28 3.20 -10.21 -0.46
C SER A 28 3.14 -9.23 0.72
N PHE A 29 4.29 -8.72 1.14
CA PHE A 29 4.38 -7.65 2.13
C PHE A 29 5.44 -6.62 1.73
N MET A 30 5.33 -5.40 2.25
CA MET A 30 6.35 -4.36 2.18
C MET A 30 6.80 -3.99 3.58
N LYS A 31 8.01 -3.45 3.74
CA LYS A 31 8.54 -3.06 5.05
C LYS A 31 9.07 -1.63 5.05
N ARG A 32 9.01 -0.96 6.20
CA ARG A 32 9.65 0.34 6.44
C ARG A 32 10.27 0.32 7.83
N GLY A 33 11.58 0.08 7.91
CA GLY A 33 12.26 -0.19 9.17
C GLY A 33 11.68 -1.44 9.86
N ARG A 34 11.12 -1.28 11.06
CA ARG A 34 10.45 -2.36 11.82
C ARG A 34 8.99 -2.60 11.41
N LEU A 35 8.41 -1.71 10.63
CA LEU A 35 7.01 -1.81 10.20
C LEU A 35 6.88 -2.80 9.04
N LYS A 36 5.97 -3.78 9.16
CA LYS A 36 5.65 -4.74 8.10
C LYS A 36 4.20 -4.55 7.67
N LEU A 37 3.99 -4.23 6.40
CA LEU A 37 2.69 -3.96 5.81
C LEU A 37 2.30 -5.08 4.84
N ARG A 38 1.18 -5.74 5.09
CA ARG A 38 0.66 -6.79 4.20
C ARG A 38 0.06 -6.13 2.95
N ILE A 39 0.41 -6.67 1.78
CA ILE A 39 -0.16 -6.22 0.50
C ILE A 39 -1.19 -7.25 0.03
N PRO A 40 -2.41 -6.82 -0.35
CA PRO A 40 -3.41 -7.73 -0.88
C PRO A 40 -2.92 -8.42 -2.17
N ASN A 41 -3.40 -9.64 -2.39
CA ASN A 41 -3.05 -10.41 -3.57
C ASN A 41 -3.66 -9.81 -4.84
N PRO A 42 -3.01 -10.02 -6.01
CA PRO A 42 -3.56 -9.57 -7.28
C PRO A 42 -4.80 -10.39 -7.64
N HIS A 43 -5.99 -9.93 -7.25
CA HIS A 43 -7.27 -10.51 -7.67
C HIS A 43 -7.84 -9.86 -8.95
N GLY A 44 -7.01 -9.10 -9.68
CA GLY A 44 -7.40 -8.39 -10.91
C GLY A 44 -8.33 -7.18 -10.70
N LYS A 45 -8.71 -6.86 -9.45
CA LYS A 45 -9.54 -5.71 -9.10
C LYS A 45 -8.73 -4.63 -8.37
N ASP A 46 -9.17 -3.38 -8.50
CA ASP A 46 -8.64 -2.29 -7.70
C ASP A 46 -8.88 -2.50 -6.21
N ILE A 47 -7.97 -1.97 -5.40
CA ILE A 47 -8.07 -1.94 -3.95
C ILE A 47 -9.15 -0.93 -3.60
N SER A 48 -10.23 -1.40 -2.97
CA SER A 48 -11.34 -0.55 -2.55
C SER A 48 -10.87 0.54 -1.58
N VAL A 49 -11.56 1.68 -1.56
CA VAL A 49 -11.24 2.79 -0.66
C VAL A 49 -11.20 2.36 0.82
N PRO A 50 -12.13 1.53 1.34
CA PRO A 50 -12.06 1.05 2.72
C PRO A 50 -10.80 0.23 3.02
N LEU A 51 -10.42 -0.69 2.12
CA LEU A 51 -9.21 -1.49 2.29
C LEU A 51 -7.95 -0.63 2.18
N LEU A 52 -7.93 0.31 1.25
CA LEU A 52 -6.82 1.24 1.10
C LEU A 52 -6.64 2.10 2.36
N ARG A 53 -7.74 2.61 2.96
CA ARG A 53 -7.68 3.34 4.24
C ARG A 53 -7.11 2.51 5.37
N GLU A 54 -7.50 1.24 5.48
CA GLU A 54 -6.93 0.35 6.50
C GLU A 54 -5.43 0.14 6.30
N ILE A 55 -4.99 -0.05 5.05
CA ILE A 55 -3.57 -0.16 4.69
C ILE A 55 -2.81 1.11 5.07
N LEU A 56 -3.32 2.29 4.73
CA LEU A 56 -2.68 3.57 5.08
C LEU A 56 -2.62 3.79 6.61
N ARG A 57 -3.68 3.42 7.33
CA ARG A 57 -3.71 3.47 8.80
C ARG A 57 -2.63 2.58 9.42
N GLN A 58 -2.47 1.35 8.92
CA GLN A 58 -1.39 0.45 9.36
C GLN A 58 0.00 0.97 8.97
N ALA A 59 0.09 1.67 7.83
CA ALA A 59 1.32 2.29 7.36
C ALA A 59 1.71 3.55 8.16
N GLY A 60 0.78 4.13 8.92
CA GLY A 60 0.95 5.44 9.56
C GLY A 60 1.05 6.57 8.53
N ILE A 61 0.28 6.48 7.44
CA ILE A 61 0.19 7.49 6.37
C ILE A 61 -1.21 8.10 6.45
N SER A 62 -1.29 9.43 6.48
CA SER A 62 -2.57 10.13 6.42
C SER A 62 -3.15 10.17 5.00
N GLU A 63 -4.46 10.35 4.86
CA GLU A 63 -5.10 10.53 3.55
C GLU A 63 -4.54 11.75 2.81
N ASP A 64 -4.20 12.83 3.53
CA ASP A 64 -3.61 14.04 2.95
C ASP A 64 -2.23 13.79 2.35
N GLU A 65 -1.34 13.12 3.10
CA GLU A 65 -0.02 12.71 2.59
C GLU A 65 -0.15 11.80 1.36
N TRP A 66 -1.12 10.90 1.36
CA TRP A 66 -1.37 9.99 0.25
C TRP A 66 -1.80 10.71 -1.03
N GLU A 67 -2.67 11.72 -0.91
CA GLU A 67 -3.17 12.48 -2.06
C GLU A 67 -2.10 13.43 -2.62
N LYS A 68 -1.16 13.94 -1.81
CA LYS A 68 -0.03 14.78 -2.26
C LYS A 68 0.87 14.08 -3.27
N LEU A 69 0.99 12.75 -3.21
CA LEU A 69 1.75 11.95 -4.18
C LEU A 69 0.92 11.55 -5.42
N SER A 70 -0.34 11.99 -5.50
CA SER A 70 -1.23 11.70 -6.61
C SER A 70 -1.16 12.74 -7.73
N SER A 71 -0.28 13.74 -7.63
CA SER A 71 -0.08 14.81 -8.60
C SER A 71 1.13 14.60 -9.50
#